data_AF-A0A9E1VLY3-F1
#
_entry.id   AF-A0A9E1VLY3-F1
#
_cell.length_a   1.000
_cell.length_b   1.000
_cell.length_c   1.000
_cell.angle_alpha   90.00
_cell.angle_beta   90.00
_cell.angle_gamma   90.00
#
_symmetry.space_group_name_H-M   'P 1'
#
loop_
_entity.id
_entity.type
_entity.pdbx_description
1 polymer ?
#
loop_
_entity_poly.entity_id
_entity_poly.type
_entity_poly.pdbx_seq_one_letter_code
_entity_poly.pdbx_strand_id
1 'polypeptide(L)' 'MIVNNLTIVMYHYVRDLKNSRYPEIKGLDVSSFKEQIHYMRKYYNFVTMEEVIYSIDNEKTIPDKSILL' A
#
# COMPACT_ATOMS: atom_id res chain seq x y z
N MET A 1 -6.07 20.70 -14.65
CA MET A 1 -5.96 19.22 -14.73
C MET A 1 -6.69 18.62 -13.55
N ILE A 2 -7.50 17.60 -13.75
CA ILE A 2 -8.03 16.79 -12.64
C ILE A 2 -6.89 15.88 -12.22
N VAL A 3 -6.44 15.96 -10.97
CA VAL A 3 -5.41 15.08 -10.42
C VAL A 3 -6.10 14.15 -9.43
N ASN A 4 -5.98 12.85 -9.64
CA ASN A 4 -6.53 11.87 -8.71
C ASN A 4 -5.59 11.70 -7.51
N ASN A 5 -6.16 11.57 -6.31
CA ASN A 5 -5.38 11.40 -5.09
C ASN A 5 -4.66 10.04 -5.08
N LEU A 6 -3.40 10.05 -4.65
CA LEU A 6 -2.62 8.84 -4.38
C LEU A 6 -2.59 8.57 -2.88
N THR A 7 -2.96 7.35 -2.48
CA THR A 7 -2.74 6.86 -1.10
C THR A 7 -1.43 6.08 -1.05
N ILE A 8 -0.54 6.44 -0.12
CA ILE A 8 0.74 5.72 0.08
C ILE A 8 0.69 5.05 1.46
N VAL A 9 0.88 3.73 1.49
CA VAL A 9 0.89 2.95 2.74
C VAL A 9 2.23 2.27 2.89
N MET A 10 3.07 2.78 3.79
CA MET A 10 4.39 2.23 4.05
C MET A 10 4.34 1.22 5.21
N TYR A 11 4.89 0.03 4.98
CA TYR A 11 5.12 -0.96 6.03
C TYR A 11 6.59 -0.99 6.43
N HIS A 12 6.86 -1.01 7.74
CA HIS A 12 8.23 -1.18 8.26
C HIS A 12 8.56 -2.65 8.53
N TYR A 13 7.74 -3.34 9.35
CA TYR A 13 7.95 -4.75 9.70
C TYR A 13 6.63 -5.50 9.70
N VAL A 14 6.47 -6.43 8.75
CA VAL A 14 5.37 -7.41 8.72
C VAL A 14 5.94 -8.78 9.05
N ARG A 15 5.48 -9.40 10.14
CA ARG A 15 6.01 -10.68 10.63
C ARG A 15 5.00 -11.41 11.51
N ASP A 16 5.18 -12.72 11.65
CA ASP A 16 4.41 -13.51 12.62
C ASP A 16 4.88 -13.14 14.03
N LEU A 17 4.20 -12.19 14.68
CA LEU A 17 4.63 -11.69 15.98
C LEU A 17 4.44 -12.77 17.05
N LYS A 18 3.32 -13.49 16.98
CA LYS A 18 2.93 -14.53 17.96
C LYS A 18 3.97 -15.63 18.06
N ASN A 19 4.51 -16.09 16.93
CA ASN A 19 5.51 -17.16 16.89
C ASN A 19 6.95 -16.66 16.73
N SER A 20 7.18 -15.34 16.81
CA SER A 20 8.54 -14.80 16.69
C SER A 20 9.33 -14.88 18.00
N ARG A 21 10.65 -14.85 17.89
CA ARG A 21 11.58 -14.75 19.03
C ARG A 21 11.35 -13.49 19.89
N TYR A 22 10.73 -12.44 19.34
CA TYR A 22 10.45 -11.18 20.04
C TYR A 22 8.98 -10.78 19.84
N PRO A 23 8.02 -11.40 20.54
CA PRO A 23 6.59 -11.16 20.32
C PRO A 23 6.13 -9.71 20.58
N GLU A 24 6.85 -8.98 21.42
CA GLU A 24 6.52 -7.61 21.82
C GLU A 24 7.20 -6.53 20.97
N ILE A 25 7.96 -6.91 19.92
CA ILE A 25 8.54 -5.91 19.04
C ILE A 25 7.42 -5.15 18.31
N LYS A 26 7.63 -3.86 18.07
CA LYS A 26 6.74 -3.07 17.23
C LYS A 26 6.77 -3.63 15.79
N GLY A 27 5.63 -4.12 15.33
CA GLY A 27 5.44 -4.65 13.99
C GLY A 27 3.96 -4.87 13.69
N LEU A 28 3.66 -5.19 12.44
CA LEU A 28 2.35 -5.62 12.00
C LEU A 28 2.32 -7.15 11.92
N ASP A 29 1.31 -7.76 12.53
CA ASP A 29 1.12 -9.20 12.41
C ASP A 29 0.72 -9.59 10.97
N VAL A 30 1.23 -10.72 10.49
CA VAL A 30 0.95 -11.22 9.14
C VAL A 30 -0.55 -11.42 8.89
N SER A 31 -1.33 -11.82 9.91
CA SER A 31 -2.78 -11.97 9.76
C SER A 31 -3.45 -10.63 9.46
N SER A 32 -3.14 -9.59 10.24
CA SER A 32 -3.64 -8.24 10.02
C SER A 32 -3.17 -7.63 8.70
N PHE A 33 -1.93 -7.90 8.28
CA PHE A 33 -1.43 -7.48 6.96
C PHE A 33 -2.26 -8.09 5.83
N LYS A 34 -2.56 -9.40 5.89
CA LYS A 34 -3.38 -10.06 4.86
C LYS A 34 -4.79 -9.46 4.76
N GLU A 35 -5.40 -9.12 5.89
CA GLU A 35 -6.70 -8.43 5.91
C GLU A 35 -6.63 -7.04 5.27
N GLN A 36 -5.59 -6.26 5.55
CA GLN A 36 -5.36 -4.96 4.89
C GLN A 36 -5.20 -5.12 3.38
N ILE A 37 -4.40 -6.08 2.92
CA ILE A 37 -4.25 -6.36 1.49
C ILE A 37 -5.58 -6.79 0.86
N HIS A 38 -6.39 -7.62 1.54
CA HIS A 38 -7.71 -8.02 1.03
C HIS A 38 -8.65 -6.81 0.87
N TYR A 39 -8.69 -5.92 1.86
CA TYR A 39 -9.45 -4.68 1.80
C TYR A 39 -8.97 -3.80 0.64
N MET A 40 -7.67 -3.57 0.53
CA MET A 40 -7.08 -2.73 -0.53
C MET A 40 -7.41 -3.29 -1.92
N ARG A 41 -7.30 -4.62 -2.12
CA ARG A 41 -7.66 -5.26 -3.40
C ARG A 41 -9.14 -5.13 -3.77
N LYS A 42 -10.02 -4.92 -2.79
CA LYS A 42 -11.46 -4.75 -3.02
C LYS A 42 -11.85 -3.30 -3.33
N TYR A 43 -11.10 -2.33 -2.80
CA TYR A 43 -11.52 -0.92 -2.79
C TYR A 43 -10.56 0.06 -3.48
N TYR A 44 -9.32 -0.36 -3.78
CA TYR A 44 -8.27 0.47 -4.37
C TYR A 44 -7.71 -0.14 -5.65
N ASN A 45 -7.11 0.72 -6.47
CA ASN A 45 -6.35 0.35 -7.65
C ASN A 45 -4.85 0.41 -7.32
N PHE A 46 -4.17 -0.73 -7.35
CA PHE A 46 -2.73 -0.76 -7.14
C PHE A 46 -2.02 -0.11 -8.32
N VAL A 47 -1.08 0.78 -8.01
CA VAL A 47 -0.20 1.41 -9.01
C VAL A 47 1.26 1.13 -8.67
N THR A 48 2.11 1.12 -9.69
CA THR A 48 3.56 1.03 -9.51
C THR A 48 4.19 2.41 -9.39
N MET A 49 5.45 2.46 -8.92
CA MET A 49 6.19 3.72 -8.87
C MET A 49 6.41 4.30 -10.27
N GLU A 50 6.62 3.44 -11.27
CA GLU A 50 6.78 3.83 -12.68
C GLU A 50 5.52 4.48 -13.23
N GLU A 51 4.33 3.95 -12.92
CA GLU A 51 3.05 4.54 -13.33
C GLU A 51 2.84 5.92 -12.67
N VAL A 52 3.23 6.07 -11.40
CA VAL A 52 3.16 7.35 -10.68
C VAL A 52 4.13 8.37 -11.28
N ILE A 53 5.39 8.00 -11.54
CA ILE A 53 6.37 8.88 -12.18
C ILE A 53 5.88 9.29 -13.57
N TYR A 54 5.43 8.32 -14.36
CA TYR A 54 4.92 8.56 -15.71
C TYR A 54 3.73 9.54 -15.70
N SER A 55 2.82 9.40 -14.73
CA SER A 55 1.69 10.31 -14.53
C SER A 55 2.15 11.75 -14.31
N ILE A 56 3.16 11.96 -13.47
CA ILE A 56 3.72 13.29 -13.17
C ILE A 56 4.41 13.86 -14.42
N ASP A 57 5.30 13.09 -15.04
CA ASP A 57 6.14 13.56 -16.16
C ASP A 57 5.33 13.86 -17.43
N ASN A 58 4.17 13.23 -17.60
CA ASN A 58 3.35 13.33 -18.82
C ASN A 58 2.01 14.03 -18.58
N GLU A 59 1.81 14.65 -17.40
CA GLU A 59 0.55 15.32 -17.02
C GLU A 59 -0.69 14.43 -17.18
N LYS A 60 -0.51 13.11 -16.98
CA LYS A 60 -1.59 12.11 -17.07
C LYS A 60 -2.15 11.80 -15.69
N THR A 61 -3.39 11.32 -15.65
CA THR A 61 -4.05 10.92 -14.41
C THR A 61 -3.78 9.46 -14.07
N ILE A 62 -3.56 9.16 -12.79
CA ILE A 62 -3.68 7.81 -12.24
C ILE A 62 -5.15 7.40 -12.06
N PRO A 63 -5.48 6.10 -11.93
CA PRO A 63 -6.83 5.65 -11.59
C PRO A 63 -7.39 6.32 -10.33
N ASP A 64 -8.72 6.38 -10.21
CA ASP A 64 -9.34 6.78 -8.94
C ASP A 64 -8.99 5.76 -7.84
N LYS A 65 -8.84 6.24 -6.60
CA LYS A 65 -8.48 5.40 -5.45
C LYS A 65 -7.20 4.60 -5.69
N SER A 66 -6.18 5.24 -6.28
CA SER A 66 -4.87 4.63 -6.45
C SER A 66 -4.14 4.43 -5.10
N ILE A 67 -3.47 3.29 -4.96
CA ILE A 67 -2.66 2.95 -3.79
C ILE A 67 -1.26 2.47 -4.21
N LEU A 68 -0.25 2.95 -3.50
CA LEU A 68 1.14 2.47 -3.56
C LEU A 68 1.51 1.91 -2.18
N LEU A 69 2.08 0.70 -2.16
CA LEU A 69 2.56 0.02 -0.95
C LEU A 69 4.08 0.04 -0.82
#